data_AF-A0A4R4X0L2-F1
#
_entry.id   AF-A0A4R4X0L2-F1
#
_cell.length_a   1.000
_cell.length_b   1.000
_cell.length_c   1.000
_cell.angle_alpha   90.00
_cell.angle_beta   90.00
_cell.angle_gamma   90.00
#
_symmetry.space_group_name_H-M   'P 1'
#
loop_
_entity.id
_entity.type
_entity.pdbx_description
1 polymer ?
#
loop_
_entity_poly.entity_id
_entity_poly.type
_entity_poly.pdbx_seq_one_letter_code
_entity_poly.pdbx_strand_id
1 'polypeptide(L)'
;MSPTGPPIGPVLPELVPMLARIQEARKHLPDASTPVAERRAAIHRGMDQRAATVARPAPPVTVTDHEIEVDGGRITVRGYTPERPGPLPCHVYVHGGGWWLGELRHRDPSRTPAR
;
A
#
# COMPACT_ATOMS: atom_id res chain seq x y z
N MET A 1 -12.41 4.94 32.28
CA MET A 1 -11.21 4.07 32.27
C MET A 1 -10.28 4.59 31.19
N SER A 2 -9.16 5.20 31.58
CA SER A 2 -8.16 5.71 30.63
C SER A 2 -7.38 4.54 30.03
N PRO A 3 -7.23 4.42 28.70
CA PRO A 3 -6.47 3.34 28.09
C PRO A 3 -4.99 3.76 28.04
N THR A 4 -4.32 3.81 29.19
CA THR A 4 -2.86 3.96 29.20
C THR A 4 -2.25 2.57 29.09
N GLY A 5 -2.06 2.13 27.84
CA GLY A 5 -1.18 1.00 27.54
C GLY A 5 0.27 1.28 27.99
N PRO A 6 1.15 0.25 27.99
CA PRO A 6 2.52 0.39 28.49
C PRO A 6 3.26 1.53 27.76
N PRO A 7 4.23 2.19 28.42
CA PRO A 7 4.97 3.30 27.82
C PRO A 7 5.67 2.80 26.56
N ILE A 8 5.19 3.29 25.41
CA ILE A 8 5.90 3.16 24.15
C ILE A 8 7.25 3.85 24.38
N GLY A 9 8.36 3.16 24.09
CA GLY A 9 9.70 3.77 24.15
C GLY A 9 9.74 5.11 23.38
N PRO A 10 10.78 5.93 23.57
CA PRO A 10 10.82 7.27 22.99
C PRO A 10 10.56 7.21 21.48
N VAL A 11 9.53 7.93 21.05
CA VAL A 11 9.20 8.07 19.63
C VAL A 11 10.31 8.87 18.97
N LEU A 12 10.77 8.42 17.80
CA LEU A 12 11.70 9.18 16.96
C LEU A 12 11.14 10.60 16.72
N PRO A 13 11.91 11.69 16.99
CA PRO A 13 11.40 13.05 16.85
C PRO A 13 10.76 13.33 15.49
N GLU A 14 11.31 12.74 14.42
CA GLU A 14 10.80 12.90 13.05
C GLU A 14 9.39 12.32 12.85
N LEU A 15 8.94 11.40 13.70
CA LEU A 15 7.61 10.79 13.63
C LEU A 15 6.55 11.56 14.44
N VAL A 16 6.94 12.48 15.33
CA VAL A 16 6.00 13.24 16.18
C VAL A 16 4.96 14.00 15.35
N PRO A 17 5.31 14.73 14.27
CA PRO A 17 4.31 15.40 13.44
C PRO A 17 3.36 14.44 12.75
N MET A 18 3.82 13.25 12.37
CA MET A 18 2.98 12.22 11.77
C MET A 18 1.97 11.67 12.79
N LEU A 19 2.41 11.40 14.02
CA LEU A 19 1.52 10.94 15.09
C LEU A 19 0.43 11.96 15.42
N ALA A 20 0.77 13.26 15.49
CA ALA A 20 -0.22 14.31 15.70
C ALA A 20 -1.30 14.32 14.60
N ARG A 21 -0.90 14.17 13.33
CA ARG A 21 -1.84 14.05 12.19
C ARG A 21 -2.72 12.81 12.30
N ILE A 22 -2.16 11.68 12.74
CA ILE A 22 -2.91 10.43 12.94
C ILE A 22 -3.93 10.60 14.08
N GLN A 23 -3.53 11.22 15.20
CA GLN A 23 -4.43 11.48 16.32
C GLN A 23 -5.59 12.40 15.93
N GLU A 24 -5.33 13.44 15.14
CA GLU A 24 -6.39 14.31 14.62
C GLU A 24 -7.34 13.55 13.70
N ALA A 25 -6.80 12.78 12.74
CA ALA A 25 -7.61 11.98 11.83
C ALA A 25 -8.46 10.92 12.55
N ARG A 26 -7.98 10.36 13.67
CA ARG A 26 -8.72 9.39 14.49
C ARG A 26 -9.95 9.98 15.18
N LYS A 27 -10.08 11.30 15.30
CA LYS A 27 -11.34 11.92 15.75
C LYS A 27 -12.48 11.71 14.76
N HIS A 28 -12.15 11.37 13.51
CA HIS A 28 -13.09 11.12 12.42
C HIS A 28 -13.00 9.66 11.95
N LEU A 29 -13.00 8.72 12.89
CA LEU A 29 -13.02 7.30 12.55
C LEU A 29 -14.28 6.98 11.71
N PRO A 30 -14.13 6.23 10.60
CA PRO A 30 -15.28 5.75 9.84
C PRO A 30 -16.19 4.91 10.74
N ASP A 31 -17.49 4.98 10.50
CA ASP A 31 -18.44 4.10 11.16
C ASP A 31 -18.06 2.63 10.89
N ALA A 32 -17.91 1.85 11.96
CA ALA A 32 -17.60 0.43 11.88
C ALA A 32 -18.68 -0.38 11.14
N SER A 33 -19.92 0.14 11.09
CA SER A 33 -21.04 -0.45 10.35
C SER A 33 -20.91 -0.29 8.83
N THR A 34 -20.07 0.62 8.35
CA THR A 34 -19.84 0.87 6.92
C THR A 34 -19.42 -0.43 6.22
N PRO A 35 -20.04 -0.81 5.09
CA PRO A 35 -19.68 -2.02 4.35
C PRO A 35 -18.18 -2.09 4.01
N VAL A 36 -17.60 -3.28 4.10
CA VAL A 36 -16.16 -3.51 3.86
C VAL A 36 -15.72 -2.98 2.50
N ALA A 37 -16.52 -3.19 1.45
CA ALA A 37 -16.23 -2.75 0.09
C ALA A 37 -16.11 -1.22 -0.01
N GLU A 38 -17.00 -0.49 0.67
CA GLU A 38 -16.98 0.97 0.69
C GLU A 38 -15.78 1.50 1.46
N ARG A 39 -15.49 0.92 2.63
CA ARG A 39 -14.27 1.26 3.40
C ARG A 39 -13.01 1.01 2.58
N ARG A 40 -12.93 -0.12 1.87
CA ARG A 40 -11.79 -0.48 1.01
C ARG A 40 -11.58 0.58 -0.07
N ALA A 41 -12.66 0.93 -0.79
CA ALA A 41 -12.61 1.93 -1.84
C ALA A 41 -12.20 3.32 -1.32
N ALA A 42 -12.71 3.73 -0.15
CA ALA A 42 -12.33 4.99 0.47
C ALA A 42 -10.85 5.03 0.86
N ILE A 43 -10.33 3.95 1.44
CA ILE A 43 -8.92 3.86 1.82
C ILE A 43 -8.02 3.81 0.59
N HIS A 44 -8.37 3.04 -0.45
CA HIS A 44 -7.63 3.01 -1.72
C HIS A 44 -7.53 4.41 -2.34
N ARG A 45 -8.64 5.16 -2.42
CA ARG A 45 -8.61 6.56 -2.88
C ARG A 45 -7.67 7.43 -2.04
N GLY A 46 -7.67 7.27 -0.72
CA GLY A 46 -6.75 7.99 0.16
C GLY A 46 -5.28 7.59 -0.02
N MET A 47 -5.01 6.31 -0.27
CA MET A 47 -3.66 5.82 -0.59
C MET A 47 -3.17 6.41 -1.92
N ASP A 48 -4.05 6.52 -2.90
CA ASP A 48 -3.73 7.10 -4.20
C ASP A 48 -3.36 8.57 -4.15
N GLN A 49 -4.13 9.34 -3.40
CA GLN A 49 -3.88 10.76 -3.19
C GLN A 49 -2.52 11.00 -2.51
N ARG A 50 -2.04 10.03 -1.74
CA ARG A 50 -0.77 10.10 -1.00
C ARG A 50 0.37 9.39 -1.70
N ALA A 51 0.15 8.70 -2.82
CA ALA A 51 1.17 7.88 -3.46
C ALA A 51 2.45 8.69 -3.78
N ALA A 52 2.30 9.92 -4.27
CA ALA A 52 3.42 10.79 -4.62
C ALA A 52 4.24 11.28 -3.40
N THR A 53 3.69 11.22 -2.18
CA THR A 53 4.39 11.68 -0.98
C THR A 53 5.21 10.57 -0.30
N VAL A 54 4.96 9.31 -0.67
CA VAL A 54 5.60 8.14 -0.05
C VAL A 54 6.44 7.32 -1.03
N ALA A 55 6.25 7.52 -2.35
CA ALA A 55 7.03 6.85 -3.38
C ALA A 55 8.35 7.59 -3.64
N ARG A 56 9.43 6.82 -3.83
CA ARG A 56 10.68 7.32 -4.40
C ARG A 56 10.71 7.00 -5.90
N PRO A 57 11.34 7.84 -6.74
CA PRO A 57 11.59 7.48 -8.13
C PRO A 57 12.30 6.12 -8.20
N ALA A 58 11.81 5.25 -9.07
CA ALA A 58 12.44 3.98 -9.35
C ALA A 58 13.23 4.05 -10.67
N PRO A 59 14.31 3.25 -10.81
CA PRO A 59 14.94 3.03 -12.11
C PRO A 59 13.94 2.50 -13.15
N PRO A 60 14.19 2.73 -14.44
CA PRO A 60 13.35 2.16 -15.50
C PRO A 60 13.36 0.63 -15.44
N VAL A 61 12.19 0.04 -15.64
CA VAL A 61 11.95 -1.40 -15.67
C VAL A 61 10.90 -1.70 -16.73
N THR A 62 10.97 -2.88 -17.34
CA THR A 62 9.88 -3.42 -18.15
C THR A 62 8.81 -3.97 -17.23
N VAL A 63 7.57 -3.50 -17.40
CA VAL A 63 6.41 -3.91 -16.61
C VAL A 63 5.51 -4.77 -17.48
N THR A 64 5.19 -5.97 -17.00
CA THR A 64 4.29 -6.90 -17.70
C THR A 64 3.31 -7.50 -16.71
N ASP A 65 2.02 -7.47 -17.05
CA ASP A 65 1.00 -8.20 -16.31
C ASP A 65 0.87 -9.61 -16.87
N HIS A 66 0.81 -10.59 -15.96
CA HIS A 66 0.61 -12.00 -16.25
C HIS A 66 -0.68 -12.47 -15.59
N GLU A 67 -1.54 -13.16 -16.32
CA GLU A 67 -2.73 -13.79 -15.77
C GLU A 67 -2.42 -15.27 -15.48
N ILE A 68 -2.57 -15.65 -14.21
CA ILE A 68 -2.35 -17.02 -13.75
C ILE A 68 -3.71 -17.65 -13.43
N GLU A 69 -4.08 -18.69 -14.18
CA GLU A 69 -5.28 -19.49 -13.90
C GLU A 69 -5.10 -20.26 -12.58
N VAL A 70 -6.11 -20.20 -11.72
CA VAL A 70 -6.17 -20.93 -10.44
C VAL A 70 -7.56 -21.54 -10.26
N ASP A 71 -7.71 -22.42 -9.27
CA ASP A 71 -9.05 -22.91 -8.92
C ASP A 71 -9.94 -21.74 -8.47
N GLY A 72 -11.12 -21.62 -9.07
CA GLY A 72 -12.07 -20.56 -8.78
C GLY A 72 -11.76 -19.18 -9.37
N GLY A 73 -10.75 -19.02 -10.23
CA GLY A 73 -10.54 -17.75 -10.94
C GLY A 73 -9.16 -17.51 -11.54
N ARG A 74 -8.77 -16.23 -11.60
CA ARG A 74 -7.49 -15.77 -12.14
C ARG A 74 -6.80 -14.82 -11.17
N ILE A 75 -5.47 -14.88 -11.14
CA ILE A 75 -4.63 -13.98 -10.37
C ILE A 75 -3.75 -13.19 -11.34
N THR A 76 -3.90 -11.88 -11.35
CA THR A 76 -2.96 -10.98 -12.03
C THR A 76 -1.67 -10.85 -11.22
N VAL A 77 -0.54 -11.19 -11.83
CA VAL A 77 0.81 -10.99 -11.29
C VAL A 77 1.53 -9.95 -12.15
N ARG A 78 1.97 -8.85 -11.55
CA ARG A 78 2.77 -7.83 -12.23
C ARG A 78 4.26 -8.10 -12.09
N GLY A 79 4.93 -8.37 -13.20
CA GLY A 79 6.37 -8.53 -13.30
C GLY A 79 7.08 -7.19 -13.51
N TYR A 80 8.20 -7.01 -12.81
CA TYR A 80 9.09 -5.85 -12.96
C TYR A 80 10.49 -6.37 -13.32
N THR A 81 10.90 -6.18 -14.58
CA THR A 81 12.18 -6.68 -15.08
C THR A 81 13.15 -5.52 -15.27
N PRO A 82 14.28 -5.46 -14.52
CA PRO A 82 15.30 -4.45 -14.75
C PRO A 82 16.07 -4.73 -16.05
N GLU A 83 16.53 -3.67 -16.71
CA GLU A 83 17.39 -3.77 -17.90
C GLU A 83 18.80 -4.24 -17.51
N ARG A 84 19.00 -5.55 -17.41
CA ARG A 84 20.29 -6.17 -17.12
C ARG A 84 20.48 -7.47 -17.92
N PRO A 85 21.69 -7.74 -18.48
CA PRO A 85 21.98 -8.99 -19.18
C PRO A 85 22.01 -10.22 -18.25
N GLY A 86 21.71 -11.40 -18.82
CA GLY A 86 21.84 -12.70 -18.14
C GLY A 86 20.63 -13.07 -17.25
N PRO A 87 20.66 -14.26 -16.63
CA PRO A 87 19.59 -14.69 -15.72
C PRO A 87 19.55 -13.80 -14.47
N LEU A 88 18.34 -13.42 -14.06
CA LEU A 88 18.10 -12.57 -12.89
C LEU A 88 17.50 -13.39 -11.74
N PRO A 89 17.86 -13.12 -10.47
CA PRO A 89 17.13 -13.65 -9.34
C PRO A 89 15.71 -13.07 -9.32
N CYS A 90 14.74 -13.87 -8.87
CA CYS A 90 13.35 -13.45 -8.74
C CYS A 90 13.02 -13.13 -7.27
N HIS A 91 12.29 -12.03 -7.05
CA HIS A 91 11.69 -11.70 -5.75
C HIS A 91 10.17 -11.65 -5.91
N VAL A 92 9.48 -12.51 -5.15
CA VAL A 92 8.02 -12.55 -5.13
C VAL A 92 7.52 -11.71 -3.97
N TYR A 93 6.77 -10.66 -4.27
CA TYR A 93 6.15 -9.78 -3.29
C TYR A 93 4.63 -9.97 -3.25
N VAL A 94 4.09 -10.19 -2.05
CA VAL A 94 2.65 -10.21 -1.79
C VAL A 94 2.31 -9.01 -0.92
N HIS A 95 1.33 -8.21 -1.34
CA HIS A 95 0.99 -6.99 -0.61
C HIS A 95 0.35 -7.29 0.74
N GLY A 96 0.61 -6.43 1.73
CA GLY A 96 -0.10 -6.45 3.01
C GLY A 96 -1.52 -5.89 2.89
N GLY A 97 -2.21 -5.75 4.02
CA GLY A 97 -3.59 -5.23 4.06
C GLY A 97 -4.59 -6.18 4.70
N GLY A 98 -4.11 -7.18 5.44
CA GLY A 98 -4.96 -8.07 6.25
C GLY A 98 -6.02 -8.80 5.43
N TRP A 99 -5.69 -9.16 4.17
CA TRP A 99 -6.55 -9.91 3.25
C TRP A 99 -7.80 -9.19 2.72
N TRP A 100 -8.01 -7.92 3.05
CA TRP A 100 -9.17 -7.15 2.56
C TRP A 100 -8.79 -5.81 1.92
N LEU A 101 -7.56 -5.33 2.13
CA LEU A 101 -7.05 -4.06 1.65
C LEU A 101 -5.80 -4.28 0.76
N GLY A 102 -5.52 -3.29 -0.10
CA GLY A 102 -4.40 -3.32 -1.03
C GLY A 102 -4.81 -3.75 -2.44
N GLU A 103 -3.92 -3.42 -3.39
CA GLU A 103 -4.00 -3.76 -4.81
C GLU A 103 -2.63 -3.47 -5.46
N LEU A 104 -2.37 -3.99 -6.66
CA LEU A 104 -1.05 -3.91 -7.34
C LEU A 104 -0.48 -2.48 -7.43
N ARG A 105 -1.30 -1.50 -7.83
CA ARG A 105 -0.85 -0.12 -8.05
C ARG A 105 -0.41 0.63 -6.80
N HIS A 106 -0.74 0.15 -5.60
CA HIS A 106 -0.29 0.80 -4.35
C HIS A 106 1.20 0.62 -4.09
N ARG A 107 1.85 -0.33 -4.77
CA ARG A 107 3.29 -0.60 -4.68
C ARG A 107 3.98 -0.52 -6.03
N ASP A 108 3.30 0.04 -7.03
CA ASP A 108 3.82 0.13 -8.38
C ASP A 108 4.76 1.33 -8.53
N PRO A 109 6.07 1.09 -8.74
CA PRO A 109 7.03 2.16 -8.94
C PRO A 109 6.87 2.87 -10.30
N SER A 110 6.25 2.21 -11.28
CA SER A 110 6.09 2.73 -12.64
C SER A 110 4.86 3.62 -12.81
N ARG A 111 4.09 3.83 -11.73
CA ARG A 111 2.84 4.58 -11.75
C ARG A 111 3.08 6.00 -12.25
N THR A 112 2.53 6.30 -13.43
CA THR A 112 2.27 7.69 -13.84
C THR A 112 1.07 8.21 -13.03
N PRO A 113 1.06 9.47 -12.56
CA PRO A 113 -0.16 10.04 -12.00
C PRO A 113 -1.31 9.87 -13.01
N ALA A 114 -2.49 9.47 -12.52
CA ALA A 114 -3.67 9.39 -13.37
C ALA A 114 -3.91 10.77 -14.01
N ARG A 115 -4.10 10.77 -15.33
CA ARG A 115 -4.51 11.96 -16.09
C ARG A 115 -5.88 12.44 -15.63
#